data_AF-A0A4V2B0Y5-F1
#
_entry.id   AF-A0A4V2B0Y5-F1
#
_cell.length_a   1.000
_cell.length_b   1.000
_cell.length_c   1.000
_cell.angle_alpha   90.00
_cell.angle_beta   90.00
_cell.angle_gamma   90.00
#
_symmetry.space_group_name_H-M   'P 1'
#
loop_
_entity.id
_entity.type
_entity.pdbx_description
1 polymer ?
#
loop_
_entity_poly.entity_id
_entity_poly.type
_entity_poly.pdbx_seq_one_letter_code
_entity_poly.pdbx_strand_id
1 'polypeptide(L)'
;MVIKKNSKHLEHFGASILLALSLIFGTSVSQAQESCRYAFTKAGDESYGSIKKSFQHNTSYTVEVEAQSPVKDQCVLATCHLQGWASTLESDQLKRSGKLIEISTDHQALVHWLREASRAIESEKEINPIKIGLEADSQYSRSLSADIGIVPTSAWQPKIPLESGWLTRMERYVLNIVLRSRVALQATADPRKRKEIRSQAVGSLLKTFEDQVGAFP
;
A
#
# COMPACT_ATOMS: atom_id res chain seq x y z
N MET A 1 8.35 -48.85 -40.25
CA MET A 1 8.49 -48.72 -38.78
C MET A 1 7.72 -47.48 -38.35
N VAL A 2 6.52 -47.66 -37.80
CA VAL A 2 5.60 -46.57 -37.44
C VAL A 2 5.75 -46.32 -35.94
N ILE A 3 6.25 -45.15 -35.55
CA ILE A 3 6.33 -44.74 -34.14
C ILE A 3 4.97 -44.12 -33.77
N LYS A 4 4.16 -44.89 -33.03
CA LYS A 4 2.95 -44.41 -32.36
C LYS A 4 3.35 -43.50 -31.20
N LYS A 5 2.94 -42.23 -31.26
CA LYS A 5 3.12 -41.24 -30.18
C LYS A 5 2.00 -41.44 -29.15
N ASN A 6 2.33 -42.02 -27.99
CA ASN A 6 1.42 -42.14 -26.85
C ASN A 6 1.23 -40.77 -26.18
N SER A 7 0.20 -40.04 -26.59
CA SER A 7 -0.28 -38.82 -25.96
C SER A 7 -1.43 -39.14 -25.00
N LYS A 8 -1.12 -39.54 -23.76
CA LYS A 8 -2.14 -39.67 -22.68
C LYS A 8 -1.68 -39.24 -21.29
N HIS A 9 -0.49 -38.64 -21.13
CA HIS A 9 0.00 -38.21 -19.81
C HIS A 9 0.04 -36.70 -19.57
N LEU A 10 -0.41 -35.87 -20.53
CA LEU A 10 -0.35 -34.40 -20.40
C LEU A 10 -1.65 -33.73 -19.98
N GLU A 11 -2.76 -34.45 -19.83
CA GLU A 11 -4.06 -33.83 -19.52
C GLU A 11 -4.38 -33.72 -18.02
N HIS A 12 -3.63 -34.40 -17.15
CA HIS A 12 -3.89 -34.38 -15.70
C HIS A 12 -3.00 -33.42 -14.89
N PHE A 13 -1.99 -32.78 -15.50
CA PHE A 13 -1.19 -31.76 -14.81
C PHE A 13 -1.75 -30.33 -14.95
N GLY A 14 -2.62 -30.07 -15.95
CA GLY A 14 -3.20 -28.75 -16.19
C GLY A 14 -4.38 -28.40 -15.28
N ALA A 15 -5.14 -29.41 -14.82
CA ALA A 15 -6.36 -29.18 -14.03
C ALA A 15 -6.08 -28.92 -12.53
N SER A 16 -4.98 -29.44 -11.98
CA SER A 16 -4.64 -29.26 -10.57
C SER A 16 -4.03 -27.89 -10.25
N ILE A 17 -3.42 -27.21 -11.22
CA ILE A 17 -2.85 -25.86 -11.04
C ILE A 17 -3.95 -24.79 -11.05
N LEU A 18 -5.06 -25.02 -11.78
CA LEU A 18 -6.17 -24.07 -11.86
C LEU A 18 -7.06 -24.06 -10.59
N LEU A 19 -7.11 -25.17 -9.82
CA LEU A 19 -7.87 -25.22 -8.57
C LEU A 19 -7.11 -24.67 -7.35
N ALA A 20 -5.78 -24.59 -7.40
CA ALA A 20 -4.98 -24.00 -6.32
C ALA A 20 -4.95 -22.45 -6.38
N LEU A 21 -5.30 -21.86 -7.53
CA LEU A 21 -5.33 -20.40 -7.74
C LEU A 21 -6.66 -19.75 -7.35
N SER A 22 -7.74 -20.51 -7.15
CA SER A 22 -9.06 -19.97 -6.79
C SER A 22 -9.31 -19.84 -5.29
N LEU A 23 -8.42 -20.37 -4.43
CA LEU A 23 -8.58 -20.34 -2.97
C LEU A 23 -7.80 -19.21 -2.26
N ILE A 24 -7.09 -18.33 -2.99
CA ILE A 24 -6.26 -17.26 -2.40
C ILE A 24 -6.95 -15.88 -2.45
N PHE A 25 -8.14 -15.76 -3.06
CA PHE A 25 -8.80 -14.47 -3.30
C PHE A 25 -9.76 -13.99 -2.19
N GLY A 26 -9.57 -14.42 -0.94
CA GLY A 26 -10.57 -14.19 0.11
C GLY A 26 -10.18 -13.35 1.33
N THR A 27 -8.91 -13.02 1.59
CA THR A 27 -8.52 -12.62 2.97
C THR A 27 -7.79 -11.30 3.14
N SER A 28 -7.40 -10.58 2.08
CA SER A 28 -6.60 -9.35 2.22
C SER A 28 -7.37 -8.20 2.87
N VAL A 29 -8.68 -8.07 2.59
CA VAL A 29 -9.51 -6.98 3.17
C VAL A 29 -9.72 -7.17 4.68
N SER A 30 -9.86 -8.43 5.14
CA SER A 30 -10.08 -8.75 6.56
C SER A 30 -8.81 -8.52 7.40
N GLN A 31 -7.64 -8.89 6.89
CA GLN A 31 -6.38 -8.76 7.64
C GLN A 31 -5.90 -7.30 7.78
N ALA A 32 -6.23 -6.43 6.83
CA ALA A 32 -5.88 -5.00 6.89
C ALA A 32 -6.75 -4.21 7.89
N GLN A 33 -8.05 -4.52 7.98
CA GLN A 33 -8.90 -4.04 9.08
C GLN A 33 -8.44 -4.58 10.43
N GLU A 34 -7.98 -5.84 10.46
CA GLU A 34 -7.41 -6.44 11.66
C GLU A 34 -6.09 -5.82 12.09
N SER A 35 -5.23 -5.31 11.20
CA SER A 35 -3.92 -4.75 11.60
C SER A 35 -4.02 -3.38 12.28
N CYS A 36 -4.87 -2.46 11.78
CA CYS A 36 -5.17 -1.23 12.52
C CYS A 36 -5.92 -1.58 13.82
N ARG A 37 -6.88 -2.53 13.81
CA ARG A 37 -7.55 -3.01 15.05
C ARG A 37 -6.58 -3.68 16.03
N TYR A 38 -5.55 -4.37 15.54
CA TYR A 38 -4.52 -5.06 16.31
C TYR A 38 -3.54 -4.07 16.94
N ALA A 39 -3.24 -2.94 16.29
CA ALA A 39 -2.56 -1.81 16.93
C ALA A 39 -3.36 -1.27 18.14
N PHE A 40 -4.70 -1.29 18.07
CA PHE A 40 -5.58 -0.92 19.19
C PHE A 40 -5.85 -2.03 20.21
N THR A 41 -5.59 -3.32 19.89
CA THR A 41 -5.96 -4.46 20.77
C THR A 41 -4.77 -5.24 21.34
N LYS A 42 -3.58 -5.20 20.72
CA LYS A 42 -2.38 -5.88 21.22
C LYS A 42 -1.36 -4.96 21.87
N ALA A 43 -1.55 -3.63 21.78
CA ALA A 43 -1.17 -2.77 22.88
C ALA A 43 -2.10 -3.12 24.06
N GLY A 44 -1.79 -4.23 24.75
CA GLY A 44 -2.29 -4.55 26.09
C GLY A 44 -1.73 -3.59 27.14
N ASP A 45 -1.55 -2.35 26.73
CA ASP A 45 -1.23 -1.20 27.52
C ASP A 45 -2.44 -0.30 27.27
N GLU A 46 -3.20 -0.03 28.33
CA GLU A 46 -4.36 0.87 28.33
C GLU A 46 -3.99 2.34 27.97
N SER A 47 -2.87 2.54 27.26
CA SER A 47 -2.20 3.79 26.95
C SER A 47 -2.51 4.31 25.54
N TYR A 48 -2.99 3.47 24.62
CA TYR A 48 -3.42 3.92 23.28
C TYR A 48 -4.90 3.64 23.02
N GLY A 49 -5.72 4.68 23.16
CA GLY A 49 -7.11 4.72 22.71
C GLY A 49 -8.16 4.23 23.71
N SER A 50 -7.77 3.65 24.85
CA SER A 50 -8.70 3.40 25.95
C SER A 50 -8.61 4.53 26.98
N ILE A 51 -9.78 5.05 27.36
CA ILE A 51 -9.87 5.99 28.47
C ILE A 51 -9.51 5.22 29.74
N LYS A 52 -8.49 5.68 30.48
CA LYS A 52 -8.06 5.10 31.75
C LYS A 52 -9.28 4.85 32.64
N LYS A 53 -9.40 3.66 33.25
CA LYS A 53 -10.58 3.29 34.07
C LYS A 53 -10.87 4.25 35.24
N SER A 54 -9.84 4.95 35.72
CA SER A 54 -9.95 5.97 36.78
C SER A 54 -10.35 7.35 36.26
N PHE A 55 -10.41 7.54 34.95
CA PHE A 55 -10.90 8.75 34.34
C PHE A 55 -12.42 8.73 34.46
N GLN A 56 -12.95 9.48 35.42
CA GLN A 56 -14.38 9.71 35.52
C GLN A 56 -14.80 10.42 34.23
N HIS A 57 -15.49 9.70 33.34
CA HIS A 57 -16.06 10.32 32.16
C HIS A 57 -17.08 11.35 32.66
N ASN A 58 -16.74 12.64 32.65
CA ASN A 58 -17.81 13.62 32.57
C ASN A 58 -18.28 13.52 31.13
N THR A 59 -19.56 13.21 30.90
CA THR A 59 -20.17 12.94 29.58
C THR A 59 -20.20 14.16 28.66
N SER A 60 -19.36 15.16 28.94
CA SER A 60 -19.19 16.37 28.18
C SER A 60 -17.71 16.45 27.84
N TYR A 61 -17.38 16.25 26.57
CA TYR A 61 -16.11 16.74 26.02
C TYR A 61 -16.11 18.26 26.25
N THR A 62 -15.41 18.73 27.29
CA THR A 62 -15.40 20.15 27.68
C THR A 62 -14.28 20.94 27.01
N VAL A 63 -13.37 20.26 26.31
CA VAL A 63 -12.21 20.85 25.65
C VAL A 63 -12.29 20.51 24.17
N GLU A 64 -12.75 21.48 23.39
CA GLU A 64 -12.60 21.46 21.95
C GLU A 64 -11.20 21.96 21.61
N VAL A 65 -10.45 21.20 20.82
CA VAL A 65 -9.18 21.69 20.29
C VAL A 65 -9.53 22.47 19.04
N GLU A 66 -9.51 23.80 19.14
CA GLU A 66 -9.95 24.69 18.05
C GLU A 66 -9.12 24.54 16.77
N ALA A 67 -7.84 24.19 16.89
CA ALA A 67 -6.92 24.01 15.77
C ALA A 67 -6.68 22.52 15.48
N GLN A 68 -7.59 21.92 14.69
CA GLN A 68 -7.51 20.55 14.22
C GLN A 68 -7.58 20.43 12.68
N SER A 69 -6.91 19.41 12.16
CA SER A 69 -7.14 18.90 10.80
C SER A 69 -8.61 18.50 10.61
N PRO A 70 -9.15 18.63 9.38
CA PRO A 70 -10.40 17.97 9.02
C PRO A 70 -10.36 16.46 9.29
N VAL A 71 -11.55 15.87 9.45
CA VAL A 71 -11.71 14.41 9.50
C VAL A 71 -11.25 13.82 8.17
N LYS A 72 -10.35 12.83 8.22
CA LYS A 72 -9.81 12.16 7.03
C LYS A 72 -10.49 10.83 6.77
N ASP A 73 -10.61 10.48 5.50
CA ASP A 73 -11.10 9.17 5.05
C ASP A 73 -9.99 8.43 4.30
N GLN A 74 -9.63 7.25 4.77
CA GLN A 74 -8.68 6.37 4.10
C GLN A 74 -9.33 5.49 3.01
N CYS A 75 -10.65 5.55 2.90
CA CYS A 75 -11.49 4.71 2.05
C CYS A 75 -11.12 3.23 2.21
N VAL A 76 -10.79 2.56 1.10
CA VAL A 76 -10.39 1.15 1.09
C VAL A 76 -8.88 0.95 1.20
N LEU A 77 -8.11 2.04 1.27
CA LEU A 77 -6.66 1.98 1.39
C LEU A 77 -6.30 1.79 2.86
N ALA A 78 -5.49 0.78 3.17
CA ALA A 78 -5.05 0.46 4.52
C ALA A 78 -3.99 1.45 5.06
N THR A 79 -4.27 2.76 4.99
CA THR A 79 -3.31 3.86 5.15
C THR A 79 -3.52 4.66 6.44
N CYS A 80 -4.09 4.04 7.48
CA CYS A 80 -4.41 4.68 8.77
C CYS A 80 -3.21 5.45 9.35
N HIS A 81 -1.99 4.95 9.14
CA HIS A 81 -0.74 5.59 9.55
C HIS A 81 -0.43 6.91 8.80
N LEU A 82 -0.71 7.00 7.49
CA LEU A 82 -0.54 8.23 6.70
C LEU A 82 -1.57 9.27 7.11
N GLN A 83 -2.83 8.86 7.28
CA GLN A 83 -3.89 9.77 7.71
C GLN A 83 -3.58 10.37 9.09
N GLY A 84 -3.19 9.53 10.07
CA GLY A 84 -2.83 9.99 11.41
C GLY A 84 -1.62 10.93 11.43
N TRP A 85 -0.60 10.63 10.60
CA TRP A 85 0.58 11.49 10.49
C TRP A 85 0.25 12.84 9.83
N ALA A 86 -0.51 12.83 8.73
CA ALA A 86 -0.97 14.04 8.07
C ALA A 86 -1.79 14.91 9.04
N SER A 87 -2.78 14.35 9.72
CA SER A 87 -3.60 15.10 10.69
C SER A 87 -2.76 15.76 11.79
N THR A 88 -1.66 15.11 12.21
CA THR A 88 -0.70 15.68 13.17
C THR A 88 -0.01 16.90 12.59
N LEU A 89 0.56 16.79 11.39
CA LEU A 89 1.27 17.88 10.72
C LEU A 89 0.36 19.07 10.41
N GLU A 90 -0.86 18.80 9.95
CA GLU A 90 -1.84 19.82 9.58
C GLU A 90 -2.35 20.58 10.81
N SER A 91 -2.65 19.87 11.90
CA SER A 91 -3.05 20.49 13.17
C SER A 91 -1.90 21.35 13.73
N ASP A 92 -0.66 20.87 13.66
CA ASP A 92 0.52 21.63 14.08
C ASP A 92 0.72 22.89 13.24
N GLN A 93 0.57 22.79 11.92
CA GLN A 93 0.66 23.92 11.01
C GLN A 93 -0.44 24.96 11.29
N LEU A 94 -1.67 24.50 11.51
CA LEU A 94 -2.80 25.35 11.86
C LEU A 94 -2.56 26.08 13.19
N LYS A 95 -2.09 25.36 14.22
CA LYS A 95 -1.73 25.95 15.53
C LYS A 95 -0.64 27.02 15.41
N ARG A 96 0.39 26.78 14.60
CA ARG A 96 1.55 27.68 14.48
C ARG A 96 1.27 28.90 13.61
N SER A 97 0.48 28.74 12.55
CA SER A 97 0.34 29.76 11.50
C SER A 97 -1.06 30.32 11.32
N GLY A 98 -2.07 29.70 11.93
CA GLY A 98 -3.48 30.01 11.67
C GLY A 98 -3.96 29.58 10.28
N LYS A 99 -3.13 28.88 9.49
CA LYS A 99 -3.46 28.44 8.13
C LYS A 99 -3.48 26.92 8.04
N LEU A 100 -4.57 26.38 7.50
CA LEU A 100 -4.69 24.97 7.17
C LEU A 100 -4.01 24.69 5.82
N ILE A 101 -3.21 23.62 5.77
CA ILE A 101 -2.69 23.04 4.53
C ILE A 101 -3.10 21.58 4.57
N GLU A 102 -4.03 21.17 3.71
CA GLU A 102 -4.40 19.76 3.61
C GLU A 102 -3.36 18.99 2.80
N ILE A 103 -2.84 17.91 3.37
CA ILE A 103 -1.84 17.04 2.78
C ILE A 103 -2.55 15.94 1.98
N SER A 104 -2.09 15.74 0.75
CA SER A 104 -2.58 14.68 -0.13
C SER A 104 -2.08 13.32 0.36
N THR A 105 -2.86 12.65 1.21
CA THR A 105 -2.54 11.30 1.70
C THR A 105 -2.66 10.24 0.62
N ASP A 106 -3.45 10.49 -0.42
CA ASP A 106 -3.47 9.67 -1.64
C ASP A 106 -2.13 9.67 -2.35
N HIS A 107 -1.51 10.84 -2.55
CA HIS A 107 -0.17 10.93 -3.12
C HIS A 107 0.83 10.09 -2.32
N GLN A 108 0.84 10.27 -0.98
CA GLN A 108 1.73 9.50 -0.11
C GLN A 108 1.46 8.00 -0.18
N ALA A 109 0.19 7.59 -0.26
CA ALA A 109 -0.20 6.18 -0.38
C ALA A 109 0.31 5.56 -1.69
N LEU A 110 0.16 6.25 -2.82
CA LEU A 110 0.60 5.74 -4.12
C LEU A 110 2.13 5.69 -4.22
N VAL A 111 2.83 6.69 -3.68
CA VAL A 111 4.30 6.68 -3.61
C VAL A 111 4.80 5.58 -2.66
N HIS A 112 4.13 5.36 -1.52
CA HIS A 112 4.41 4.23 -0.65
C HIS A 112 4.27 2.91 -1.42
N TRP A 113 3.17 2.71 -2.13
CA TRP A 113 2.94 1.48 -2.90
C TRP A 113 4.02 1.27 -3.97
N LEU A 114 4.38 2.33 -4.70
CA LEU A 114 5.44 2.28 -5.70
C LEU A 114 6.79 1.87 -5.09
N ARG A 115 7.12 2.39 -3.90
CA ARG A 115 8.34 2.00 -3.16
C ARG A 115 8.33 0.54 -2.77
N GLU A 116 7.22 0.03 -2.21
CA GLU A 116 7.11 -1.37 -1.81
C GLU A 116 7.19 -2.31 -3.02
N ALA A 117 6.53 -1.96 -4.13
CA ALA A 117 6.61 -2.72 -5.37
C ALA A 117 8.04 -2.73 -5.95
N SER A 118 8.73 -1.59 -5.90
CA SER A 118 10.12 -1.49 -6.35
C SER A 118 11.07 -2.32 -5.48
N ARG A 119 10.91 -2.25 -4.15
CA ARG A 119 11.66 -3.10 -3.20
C ARG A 119 11.41 -4.58 -3.44
N ALA A 120 10.18 -4.97 -3.76
CA ALA A 120 9.86 -6.35 -4.08
C ALA A 120 10.59 -6.84 -5.35
N ILE A 121 10.77 -5.98 -6.36
CA ILE A 121 11.58 -6.28 -7.56
C ILE A 121 13.07 -6.41 -7.20
N GLU A 122 13.58 -5.51 -6.37
CA GLU A 122 14.99 -5.48 -5.97
C GLU A 122 15.39 -6.67 -5.08
N SER A 123 14.51 -7.08 -4.18
CA SER A 123 14.88 -8.00 -3.11
C SER A 123 15.22 -9.42 -3.61
N GLU A 124 14.77 -9.84 -4.80
CA GLU A 124 14.97 -11.13 -5.50
C GLU A 124 14.72 -12.43 -4.70
N LYS A 125 14.72 -12.37 -3.37
CA LYS A 125 14.48 -13.42 -2.39
C LYS A 125 13.14 -14.07 -2.68
N GLU A 126 13.08 -15.40 -2.67
CA GLU A 126 11.82 -16.16 -2.66
C GLU A 126 11.00 -15.80 -1.43
N ILE A 127 10.18 -14.76 -1.54
CA ILE A 127 9.16 -14.42 -0.57
C ILE A 127 7.85 -14.88 -1.23
N ASN A 128 7.37 -16.04 -0.80
CA ASN A 128 6.02 -16.50 -1.07
C ASN A 128 5.23 -16.44 0.24
N PRO A 129 4.17 -15.61 0.32
CA PRO A 129 3.67 -14.69 -0.70
C PRO A 129 4.45 -13.36 -0.76
N ILE A 130 4.60 -12.78 -1.97
CA ILE A 130 5.11 -11.40 -2.11
C ILE A 130 4.07 -10.46 -1.51
N LYS A 131 4.39 -9.84 -0.37
CA LYS A 131 3.53 -8.83 0.24
C LYS A 131 3.91 -7.45 -0.32
N ILE A 132 3.02 -6.88 -1.12
CA ILE A 132 3.12 -5.49 -1.61
C ILE A 132 1.91 -4.76 -1.03
N GLY A 133 2.05 -4.31 0.21
CA GLY A 133 0.97 -3.73 0.98
C GLY A 133 1.17 -2.24 1.23
N LEU A 134 0.11 -1.61 1.73
CA LEU A 134 0.14 -0.22 2.19
C LEU A 134 0.27 -0.14 3.72
N GLU A 135 0.28 -1.26 4.44
CA GLU A 135 0.33 -1.24 5.90
C GLU A 135 1.72 -0.87 6.40
N ALA A 136 1.81 0.18 7.21
CA ALA A 136 3.02 0.59 7.91
C ALA A 136 2.68 1.31 9.23
N ASP A 137 3.71 1.81 9.91
CA ASP A 137 3.59 2.56 11.15
C ASP A 137 3.78 4.08 10.96
N SER A 138 3.64 4.84 12.05
CA SER A 138 3.82 6.29 12.05
C SER A 138 5.27 6.72 11.81
N GLN A 139 6.26 5.92 12.20
CA GLN A 139 7.68 6.22 11.94
C GLN A 139 7.98 6.13 10.44
N TYR A 140 7.43 5.13 9.76
CA TYR A 140 7.47 5.01 8.31
C TYR A 140 6.82 6.23 7.65
N SER A 141 5.64 6.64 8.11
CA SER A 141 4.92 7.82 7.57
C SER A 141 5.74 9.10 7.68
N ARG A 142 6.39 9.29 8.83
CA ARG A 142 7.33 10.39 9.06
C ARG A 142 8.52 10.33 8.10
N SER A 143 9.16 9.16 7.97
CA SER A 143 10.30 8.98 7.06
C SER A 143 9.90 9.24 5.62
N LEU A 144 8.78 8.67 5.18
CA LEU A 144 8.25 8.86 3.83
C LEU A 144 8.04 10.35 3.54
N SER A 145 7.36 11.07 4.44
CA SER A 145 7.11 12.51 4.31
C SER A 145 8.41 13.32 4.28
N ALA A 146 9.43 12.92 5.03
CA ALA A 146 10.74 13.57 5.01
C ALA A 146 11.47 13.32 3.69
N ASP A 147 11.35 12.12 3.14
CA ASP A 147 12.04 11.74 1.91
C ASP A 147 11.41 12.36 0.65
N ILE A 148 10.07 12.38 0.57
CA ILE A 148 9.34 12.81 -0.64
C ILE A 148 8.78 14.22 -0.54
N GLY A 149 8.89 14.84 0.63
CA GLY A 149 8.23 16.10 0.95
C GLY A 149 6.72 15.94 1.15
N ILE A 150 6.04 17.09 1.18
CA ILE A 150 4.60 17.20 1.36
C ILE A 150 3.98 17.78 0.09
N VAL A 151 2.95 17.11 -0.42
CA VAL A 151 2.15 17.59 -1.54
C VAL A 151 0.79 18.02 -1.00
N PRO A 152 0.42 19.30 -1.15
CA PRO A 152 -0.91 19.76 -0.79
C PRO A 152 -1.98 19.10 -1.65
N THR A 153 -3.14 18.80 -1.05
CA THR A 153 -4.33 18.31 -1.75
C THR A 153 -4.74 19.23 -2.90
N SER A 154 -4.58 20.55 -2.73
CA SER A 154 -4.86 21.53 -3.79
C SER A 154 -3.88 21.47 -4.98
N ALA A 155 -2.70 20.90 -4.80
CA ALA A 155 -1.69 20.76 -5.85
C ALA A 155 -1.84 19.44 -6.62
N TRP A 156 -2.26 18.38 -5.94
CA TRP A 156 -2.44 17.08 -6.57
C TRP A 156 -3.47 16.20 -5.85
N GLN A 157 -4.37 15.64 -6.66
CA GLN A 157 -5.32 14.60 -6.29
C GLN A 157 -5.40 13.58 -7.43
N PRO A 158 -5.75 12.31 -7.13
CA PRO A 158 -5.99 11.33 -8.17
C PRO A 158 -7.18 11.78 -9.03
N LYS A 159 -7.07 11.60 -10.35
CA LYS A 159 -8.15 11.93 -11.30
C LYS A 159 -9.38 11.02 -11.18
N ILE A 160 -9.26 9.94 -10.42
CA ILE A 160 -10.29 8.94 -10.22
C ILE A 160 -10.39 8.58 -8.73
N PRO A 161 -11.57 8.15 -8.25
CA PRO A 161 -11.72 7.60 -6.91
C PRO A 161 -10.91 6.31 -6.71
N LEU A 162 -10.24 6.19 -5.57
CA LEU A 162 -9.43 5.01 -5.21
C LEU A 162 -10.28 3.94 -4.50
N GLU A 163 -11.35 3.50 -5.14
CA GLU A 163 -12.33 2.55 -4.59
C GLU A 163 -11.89 1.08 -4.67
N SER A 164 -12.62 0.17 -4.01
CA SER A 164 -12.31 -1.27 -3.93
C SER A 164 -12.07 -1.93 -5.30
N GLY A 165 -12.89 -1.57 -6.29
CA GLY A 165 -12.77 -2.08 -7.65
C GLY A 165 -11.48 -1.61 -8.36
N TRP A 166 -11.05 -0.37 -8.10
CA TRP A 166 -9.78 0.15 -8.59
C TRP A 166 -8.60 -0.53 -7.88
N LEU A 167 -8.67 -0.62 -6.54
CA LEU A 167 -7.63 -1.24 -5.71
C LEU A 167 -7.32 -2.67 -6.18
N THR A 168 -8.36 -3.50 -6.36
CA THR A 168 -8.22 -4.89 -6.82
C THR A 168 -7.54 -4.99 -8.19
N ARG A 169 -7.83 -4.07 -9.12
CA ARG A 169 -7.18 -4.05 -10.44
C ARG A 169 -5.72 -3.62 -10.34
N MET A 170 -5.44 -2.61 -9.53
CA MET A 170 -4.08 -2.12 -9.33
C MET A 170 -3.19 -3.14 -8.64
N GLU A 171 -3.69 -3.84 -7.62
CA GLU A 171 -2.97 -4.96 -6.99
C GLU A 171 -2.56 -6.01 -8.02
N ARG A 172 -3.45 -6.36 -8.95
CA ARG A 172 -3.14 -7.32 -10.02
C ARG A 172 -2.08 -6.80 -10.98
N TYR A 173 -2.16 -5.53 -11.40
CA TYR A 173 -1.16 -4.95 -12.29
C TYR A 173 0.21 -4.86 -11.64
N VAL A 174 0.27 -4.33 -10.41
CA VAL A 174 1.51 -4.21 -9.63
C VAL A 174 2.14 -5.59 -9.41
N LEU A 175 1.34 -6.57 -8.95
CA LEU A 175 1.82 -7.92 -8.72
C LEU A 175 2.32 -8.58 -10.01
N ASN A 176 1.61 -8.39 -11.13
CA ASN A 176 2.03 -8.95 -12.43
C ASN A 176 3.39 -8.39 -12.88
N ILE A 177 3.58 -7.07 -12.77
CA ILE A 177 4.86 -6.43 -13.12
C ILE A 177 5.97 -7.00 -12.24
N VAL A 178 5.77 -7.02 -10.93
CA VAL A 178 6.77 -7.52 -9.98
C VAL A 178 7.13 -8.98 -10.26
N LEU A 179 6.15 -9.86 -10.44
CA LEU A 179 6.39 -11.28 -10.72
C LEU A 179 7.17 -11.49 -12.02
N ARG A 180 6.75 -10.85 -13.12
CA ARG A 180 7.42 -10.99 -14.43
C ARG A 180 8.84 -10.47 -14.39
N SER A 181 9.07 -9.33 -13.75
CA SER A 181 10.40 -8.75 -13.59
C SER A 181 11.30 -9.64 -12.76
N ARG A 182 10.80 -10.23 -11.68
CA ARG A 182 11.58 -11.17 -10.86
C ARG A 182 11.95 -12.45 -11.60
N VAL A 183 11.01 -13.04 -12.35
CA VAL A 183 11.30 -14.21 -13.21
C VAL A 183 12.37 -13.87 -14.24
N ALA A 184 12.28 -12.70 -14.89
CA ALA A 184 13.28 -12.24 -15.84
C ALA A 184 14.65 -12.01 -15.19
N LEU A 185 14.70 -11.46 -13.97
CA LEU A 185 15.94 -11.30 -13.20
C LEU A 185 16.56 -12.66 -12.89
N GLN A 186 15.79 -13.62 -12.35
CA GLN A 186 16.29 -14.96 -12.03
C GLN A 186 16.86 -15.70 -13.26
N ALA A 187 16.27 -15.49 -14.44
CA ALA A 187 16.73 -16.08 -15.70
C ALA A 187 17.95 -15.37 -16.32
N THR A 188 18.36 -14.20 -15.79
CA THR A 188 19.40 -13.36 -16.39
C THR A 188 20.63 -13.29 -15.49
N ALA A 189 21.77 -13.80 -15.97
CA ALA A 189 23.05 -13.72 -15.26
C ALA A 189 23.78 -12.36 -15.46
N ASP A 190 23.63 -11.74 -16.63
CA ASP A 190 24.35 -10.51 -17.00
C ASP A 190 23.93 -9.32 -16.10
N PRO A 191 24.86 -8.73 -15.31
CA PRO A 191 24.58 -7.60 -14.43
C PRO A 191 23.99 -6.37 -15.14
N ARG A 192 24.40 -6.10 -16.40
CA ARG A 192 23.90 -4.93 -17.15
C ARG A 192 22.44 -5.13 -17.54
N LYS A 193 22.12 -6.29 -18.12
CA LYS A 193 20.72 -6.65 -18.46
C LYS A 193 19.83 -6.70 -17.22
N ARG A 194 20.34 -7.19 -16.09
CA ARG A 194 19.60 -7.16 -14.82
C ARG A 194 19.29 -5.73 -14.37
N LYS A 195 20.24 -4.80 -14.50
CA LYS A 195 20.00 -3.38 -14.21
C LYS A 195 18.92 -2.79 -15.13
N GLU A 196 18.96 -3.12 -16.43
CA GLU A 196 17.94 -2.70 -17.40
C GLU A 196 16.55 -3.25 -17.05
N ILE A 197 16.44 -4.53 -16.70
CA ILE A 197 15.18 -5.15 -16.27
C ILE A 197 14.58 -4.41 -15.07
N ARG A 198 15.41 -4.09 -14.05
CA ARG A 198 14.93 -3.32 -12.88
C ARG A 198 14.44 -1.93 -13.28
N SER A 199 15.22 -1.21 -14.09
CA SER A 199 14.85 0.13 -14.55
C SER A 199 13.55 0.12 -15.35
N GLN A 200 13.38 -0.85 -16.25
CA GLN A 200 12.17 -1.00 -17.06
C GLN A 200 10.95 -1.37 -16.20
N ALA A 201 11.15 -2.23 -15.19
CA ALA A 201 10.09 -2.62 -14.27
C ALA A 201 9.60 -1.44 -13.42
N VAL A 202 10.52 -0.67 -12.83
CA VAL A 202 10.19 0.54 -12.06
C VAL A 202 9.50 1.57 -12.95
N GLY A 203 9.99 1.78 -14.18
CA GLY A 203 9.32 2.65 -15.16
C GLY A 203 7.92 2.17 -15.53
N SER A 204 7.71 0.85 -15.65
CA SER A 204 6.39 0.27 -15.93
C SER A 204 5.43 0.42 -14.75
N LEU A 205 5.92 0.28 -13.52
CA LEU A 205 5.12 0.54 -12.31
C LEU A 205 4.68 2.00 -12.28
N LEU A 206 5.63 2.95 -12.39
CA LEU A 206 5.34 4.38 -12.39
C LEU A 206 4.28 4.72 -13.44
N LYS A 207 4.52 4.30 -14.69
CA LYS A 207 3.58 4.52 -15.78
C LYS A 207 2.19 3.93 -15.50
N THR A 208 2.12 2.74 -14.91
CA THR A 208 0.83 2.11 -14.56
C THR A 208 0.05 2.93 -13.55
N PHE A 209 0.71 3.51 -12.53
CA PHE A 209 0.06 4.43 -11.61
C PHE A 209 -0.38 5.70 -12.33
N GLU A 210 0.52 6.37 -13.05
CA GLU A 210 0.24 7.65 -13.71
C GLU A 210 -0.86 7.56 -14.77
N ASP A 211 -0.93 6.47 -15.52
CA ASP A 211 -1.98 6.21 -16.51
C ASP A 211 -3.36 6.08 -15.86
N GLN A 212 -3.45 5.72 -14.58
CA GLN A 212 -4.70 5.57 -13.84
C GLN A 212 -5.06 6.82 -13.03
N VAL A 213 -4.10 7.38 -12.30
CA VAL A 213 -4.36 8.43 -11.30
C VAL A 213 -3.95 9.83 -11.76
N GLY A 214 -3.21 9.94 -12.87
CA GLY A 214 -2.56 11.17 -13.31
C GLY A 214 -1.07 11.22 -12.94
N ALA A 215 -0.30 12.04 -13.67
CA ALA A 215 1.12 12.22 -13.45
C ALA A 215 1.41 12.69 -12.02
N PHE A 216 2.45 12.15 -11.40
CA PHE A 216 2.90 12.62 -10.09
C PHE A 216 3.58 14.00 -10.21
N PRO A 217 3.47 14.86 -9.17
CA PRO A 217 4.04 16.20 -9.18
C PRO A 217 5.56 16.22 -8.95
#